data_AF-A0A523YJ37-F1
#
_entry.id   AF-A0A523YJ37-F1
#
_cell.length_a   1.000
_cell.length_b   1.000
_cell.length_c   1.000
_cell.angle_alpha   90.00
_cell.angle_beta   90.00
_cell.angle_gamma   90.00
#
_symmetry.space_group_name_H-M   'P 1'
#
loop_
_entity.id
_entity.type
_entity.pdbx_description
1 polymer ?
#
loop_
_entity_poly.entity_id
_entity_poly.type
_entity_poly.pdbx_seq_one_letter_code
_entity_poly.pdbx_strand_id
1 'polypeptide(L)'
;MEKNGGREKEEIPVHQGAPHGKFHSGLSSSELGEKDSEILSLTTNCPVTMLRISQKTDIPFVECLFRARNLQDMGLLRKLSDKCNAHGLYLYLAEERRV
;
A
#
# COMPACT_ATOMS: atom_id res chain seq x y z
N MET A 1 -19.16 26.00 62.61
CA MET A 1 -19.92 26.11 61.34
C MET A 1 -18.94 25.91 60.19
N GLU A 2 -19.09 24.79 59.51
CA GLU A 2 -18.25 24.31 58.40
C GLU A 2 -18.44 25.14 57.14
N LYS A 3 -17.37 25.31 56.35
CA LYS A 3 -17.48 25.57 54.91
C LYS A 3 -16.41 24.73 54.19
N ASN A 4 -16.76 23.47 53.93
CA ASN A 4 -16.06 22.64 52.96
C ASN A 4 -16.40 23.18 51.56
N GLY A 5 -15.42 23.78 50.90
CA GLY A 5 -15.49 24.16 49.49
C GLY A 5 -15.53 22.88 48.65
N GLY A 6 -16.73 22.51 48.21
CA GLY A 6 -16.97 21.42 47.29
C GLY A 6 -16.19 21.65 46.00
N ARG A 7 -15.23 20.76 45.72
CA ARG A 7 -14.54 20.71 44.44
C ARG A 7 -15.42 19.89 43.51
N GLU A 8 -16.26 20.58 42.76
CA GLU A 8 -17.11 19.99 41.72
C GLU A 8 -16.18 19.34 40.69
N LYS A 9 -16.24 18.01 40.59
CA LYS A 9 -15.60 17.29 39.49
C LYS A 9 -16.53 17.47 38.30
N GLU A 10 -16.15 18.31 37.34
CA GLU A 10 -16.71 18.23 36.00
C GLU A 10 -16.43 16.81 35.48
N GLU A 11 -17.47 15.96 35.49
CA GLU A 11 -17.48 14.72 34.74
C GLU A 11 -17.50 15.10 33.26
N ILE A 12 -16.30 15.19 32.69
CA ILE A 12 -16.10 15.24 31.25
C ILE A 12 -16.82 14.01 30.68
N PRO A 13 -17.85 14.16 29.82
CA PRO A 13 -18.40 13.01 29.15
C PRO A 13 -17.28 12.41 28.31
N VAL A 14 -16.81 11.24 28.73
CA VAL A 14 -15.91 10.40 27.94
C VAL A 14 -16.70 10.10 26.68
N HIS A 15 -16.42 10.84 25.61
CA HIS A 15 -16.90 10.47 24.28
C HIS A 15 -16.34 9.07 24.03
N GLN A 16 -17.25 8.10 24.15
CA GLN A 16 -17.03 6.72 23.80
C GLN A 16 -16.34 6.75 22.45
N GLY A 17 -15.08 6.29 22.46
CA GLY A 17 -14.26 6.23 21.27
C GLY A 17 -15.09 5.66 20.15
N ALA A 18 -15.07 6.35 19.01
CA ALA A 18 -15.74 5.93 17.79
C ALA A 18 -15.58 4.41 17.62
N PRO A 19 -16.64 3.68 17.21
CA PRO A 19 -16.57 2.24 17.06
C PRO A 19 -15.32 1.96 16.25
N HIS A 20 -14.36 1.28 16.87
CA HIS A 20 -13.13 0.84 16.22
C HIS A 20 -13.59 0.19 14.94
N GLY A 21 -13.43 0.91 13.83
CA GLY A 21 -13.69 0.37 12.52
C GLY A 21 -12.91 -0.93 12.51
N LYS A 22 -13.62 -2.05 12.34
CA LYS A 22 -12.98 -3.33 12.12
C LYS A 22 -12.14 -3.12 10.89
N PHE A 23 -10.87 -2.72 11.07
CA PHE A 23 -9.87 -2.90 10.06
C PHE A 23 -9.86 -4.41 9.91
N HIS A 24 -10.51 -4.88 8.84
CA HIS A 24 -10.40 -6.25 8.43
C HIS A 24 -8.91 -6.46 8.18
N SER A 25 -8.22 -6.98 9.20
CA SER A 25 -6.92 -7.64 9.09
C SER A 25 -7.17 -8.94 8.32
N GLY A 26 -7.47 -8.78 7.04
CA GLY A 26 -7.78 -9.82 6.09
C GLY A 26 -6.92 -9.63 4.85
N LEU A 27 -5.61 -9.46 5.05
CA LEU A 27 -4.61 -9.52 3.98
C LEU A 27 -3.42 -10.34 4.48
N SER A 28 -3.71 -11.58 4.89
CA SER A 28 -2.72 -12.65 4.89
C SER A 28 -3.21 -13.73 3.94
N SER A 29 -3.36 -13.37 2.67
CA SER A 29 -3.20 -14.35 1.60
C SER A 29 -1.93 -13.93 0.86
N SER A 30 -0.92 -14.78 0.94
CA SER A 30 0.31 -14.69 0.13
C SER A 30 0.06 -15.08 -1.34
N GLU A 31 -1.19 -15.05 -1.79
CA GLU A 31 -1.56 -15.42 -3.15
C GLU A 31 -1.53 -14.18 -4.04
N LEU A 32 -0.87 -14.33 -5.19
CA LEU A 32 -0.85 -13.34 -6.24
C LEU A 32 -2.27 -13.12 -6.77
N GLY A 33 -2.75 -11.88 -6.74
CA GLY A 33 -4.01 -11.52 -7.39
C GLY A 33 -3.86 -11.45 -8.91
N GLU A 34 -4.98 -11.42 -9.62
CA GLU A 34 -5.03 -11.25 -11.08
C GLU A 34 -4.28 -9.98 -11.52
N LYS A 35 -4.52 -8.86 -10.81
CA LYS A 35 -3.83 -7.59 -11.01
C LYS A 35 -2.32 -7.66 -10.80
N ASP A 36 -1.86 -8.49 -9.86
CA ASP A 36 -0.43 -8.65 -9.59
C ASP A 36 0.24 -9.44 -10.72
N SER A 37 -0.45 -10.47 -11.23
CA SER A 37 -0.02 -11.24 -12.39
C SER A 37 0.07 -10.37 -13.65
N GLU A 38 -0.87 -9.44 -13.82
CA GLU A 38 -0.85 -8.50 -14.94
C GLU A 38 0.36 -7.56 -14.89
N ILE A 39 0.65 -6.99 -13.71
CA ILE A 39 1.84 -6.16 -13.48
C ILE A 39 3.14 -6.95 -13.77
N LEU A 40 3.22 -8.20 -13.30
CA LEU A 40 4.38 -9.06 -13.56
C LEU A 40 4.52 -9.36 -15.06
N SER A 41 3.43 -9.69 -15.76
CA SER A 41 3.46 -10.01 -17.18
C SER A 41 3.98 -8.85 -18.04
N LEU A 42 3.64 -7.61 -17.68
CA LEU A 42 4.13 -6.41 -18.36
C LEU A 42 5.62 -6.16 -18.13
N THR A 43 6.16 -6.67 -17.03
CA THR A 43 7.54 -6.43 -16.59
C THR A 43 8.46 -7.64 -16.78
N THR A 44 7.98 -8.78 -17.28
CA THR A 44 8.78 -10.01 -17.46
C THR A 44 9.93 -9.85 -18.45
N ASN A 45 9.67 -9.22 -19.61
CA ASN A 45 10.63 -9.20 -20.72
C ASN A 45 11.23 -7.81 -20.98
N CYS A 46 10.71 -6.78 -20.33
CA CYS A 46 11.20 -5.42 -20.53
C CYS A 46 11.02 -4.57 -19.27
N PRO A 47 11.97 -3.67 -18.98
CA PRO A 47 11.78 -2.63 -17.98
C PRO A 47 10.60 -1.73 -18.35
N VAL A 48 9.62 -1.58 -17.45
CA VAL A 48 8.45 -0.73 -17.66
C VAL A 48 8.31 0.29 -16.54
N THR A 49 7.92 1.52 -16.91
CA THR A 49 7.63 2.58 -15.94
C THR A 49 6.28 2.36 -15.27
N MET A 50 6.14 2.77 -14.00
CA MET A 50 4.86 2.70 -13.28
C MET A 50 3.69 3.36 -14.02
N LEU A 51 3.93 4.49 -14.69
CA LEU A 51 2.90 5.18 -15.46
C LEU A 51 2.35 4.30 -16.59
N ARG A 52 3.23 3.61 -17.30
CA ARG A 52 2.87 2.69 -18.38
C ARG A 52 2.17 1.43 -17.86
N ILE A 53 2.53 0.94 -16.67
CA ILE A 53 1.80 -0.16 -16.01
C ILE A 53 0.35 0.28 -15.75
N SER A 54 0.15 1.43 -15.12
CA SER A 54 -1.19 1.98 -14.85
C SER A 54 -2.03 2.16 -16.12
N GLN A 55 -1.43 2.71 -17.19
CA GLN A 55 -2.12 2.90 -18.47
C GLN A 55 -2.49 1.59 -19.19
N LYS A 56 -1.79 0.49 -18.92
CA LYS A 56 -1.99 -0.79 -19.62
C LYS A 56 -2.89 -1.76 -18.88
N THR A 57 -2.95 -1.67 -17.56
CA THR A 57 -3.69 -2.59 -16.68
C THR A 57 -5.05 -2.06 -16.24
N ASP A 58 -5.41 -0.82 -16.62
CA ASP A 58 -6.57 -0.09 -16.08
C ASP A 58 -6.54 0.02 -14.54
N ILE A 59 -5.38 -0.22 -13.93
CA ILE A 59 -5.17 -0.08 -12.49
C ILE A 59 -4.79 1.38 -12.21
N PRO A 60 -5.43 2.04 -11.24
CA PRO A 60 -5.04 3.38 -10.83
C PRO A 60 -3.57 3.44 -10.38
N PHE A 61 -2.87 4.51 -10.74
CA PHE A 61 -1.43 4.66 -10.49
C PHE A 61 -1.02 4.41 -9.02
N VAL A 62 -1.82 4.89 -8.06
CA VAL A 62 -1.59 4.68 -6.63
C VAL A 62 -1.72 3.21 -6.23
N GLU A 63 -2.68 2.48 -6.81
CA GLU A 63 -2.83 1.04 -6.59
C GLU A 63 -1.66 0.26 -7.23
N CYS A 64 -1.20 0.66 -8.43
CA CYS A 64 0.00 0.06 -9.01
C CYS A 64 1.22 0.22 -8.11
N LEU A 65 1.41 1.39 -7.47
CA LEU A 65 2.49 1.63 -6.53
C LEU A 65 2.43 0.69 -5.32
N PHE A 66 1.24 0.53 -4.73
CA PHE A 66 1.04 -0.37 -3.59
C PHE A 66 1.36 -1.82 -3.96
N ARG A 67 0.81 -2.29 -5.09
CA ARG A 67 1.03 -3.66 -5.58
C ARG A 67 2.48 -3.92 -5.94
N ALA A 68 3.13 -2.98 -6.64
CA ALA A 68 4.53 -3.11 -7.00
C ALA A 68 5.45 -3.19 -5.77
N ARG A 69 5.11 -2.48 -4.68
CA ARG A 69 5.83 -2.60 -3.41
C ARG A 69 5.64 -3.98 -2.78
N ASN A 70 4.42 -4.50 -2.74
CA ASN A 70 4.17 -5.85 -2.23
C ASN A 70 4.92 -6.91 -3.06
N LEU A 71 4.92 -6.77 -4.39
CA LEU A 71 5.67 -7.65 -5.29
C LEU A 71 7.18 -7.56 -5.10
N GLN A 72 7.71 -6.39 -4.75
CA GLN A 72 9.11 -6.20 -4.35
C GLN A 72 9.42 -6.90 -3.04
N ASP A 73 8.57 -6.74 -2.04
CA ASP A 73 8.72 -7.39 -0.74
C ASP A 73 8.67 -8.92 -0.86
N MET A 74 7.96 -9.44 -1.87
CA MET A 74 7.93 -10.87 -2.25
C MET A 74 9.12 -11.32 -3.13
N GLY A 75 9.99 -10.40 -3.54
CA GLY A 75 11.13 -10.69 -4.44
C GLY A 75 10.74 -11.06 -5.86
N LEU A 76 9.52 -10.70 -6.30
CA LEU A 76 9.00 -11.00 -7.64
C LEU A 76 9.17 -9.85 -8.63
N LEU A 77 9.40 -8.65 -8.10
CA LEU A 77 9.56 -7.44 -8.90
C LEU A 77 10.77 -6.67 -8.39
N ARG A 78 11.60 -6.17 -9.31
CA ARG A 78 12.80 -5.40 -9.00
C ARG A 78 12.69 -3.99 -9.54
N LYS A 79 13.07 -3.02 -8.71
CA LYS A 79 13.30 -1.63 -9.11
C LYS A 79 14.67 -1.52 -9.78
N LEU A 80 14.73 -1.00 -11.00
CA LEU A 80 15.98 -0.88 -11.76
C LEU A 80 16.65 0.49 -11.65
N SER A 81 15.92 1.55 -11.33
CA SER A 81 16.49 2.90 -11.28
C SER A 81 15.67 3.86 -10.43
N ASP A 82 16.37 4.65 -9.60
CA ASP A 82 15.88 5.87 -8.94
C ASP A 82 16.09 7.13 -9.80
N LYS A 83 16.81 7.01 -10.93
CA LYS A 83 17.30 8.14 -11.74
C LYS A 83 16.45 8.45 -12.97
N CYS A 84 15.28 7.83 -13.12
CA CYS A 84 14.39 8.19 -14.22
C CYS A 84 13.68 9.50 -13.89
N ASN A 85 13.89 10.49 -14.78
CA ASN A 85 13.36 11.84 -14.74
C ASN A 85 11.95 11.93 -14.15
N ALA A 86 11.68 13.03 -13.45
CA ALA A 86 10.52 13.37 -12.61
C ALA A 86 9.12 13.22 -13.24
N HIS A 87 8.99 12.58 -14.40
CA HIS A 87 7.77 12.36 -15.16
C HIS A 87 7.48 10.87 -15.47
N GLY A 88 8.22 9.90 -14.89
CA GLY A 88 8.06 8.45 -15.17
C GLY A 88 8.48 7.51 -14.03
N LEU A 89 7.98 7.80 -12.83
CA LEU A 89 8.58 7.64 -11.50
C LEU A 89 9.52 6.46 -11.17
N TYR A 90 9.38 5.23 -11.65
CA TYR A 90 10.43 4.19 -11.48
C TYR A 90 10.33 3.12 -12.58
N LEU A 91 11.48 2.54 -12.97
CA LEU A 91 11.56 1.38 -13.87
C LEU A 91 11.50 0.07 -13.08
N TYR A 92 10.62 -0.83 -13.49
CA TYR A 92 10.43 -2.14 -12.88
C TYR A 92 10.66 -3.27 -13.88
N LEU A 93 11.22 -4.37 -13.39
CA LEU A 93 11.42 -5.62 -14.13
C LEU A 93 11.03 -6.78 -13.21
N ALA A 94 10.30 -7.77 -13.72
CA ALA A 94 10.00 -8.97 -12.95
C ALA A 94 11.27 -9.79 -12.76
N GLU A 95 11.43 -10.40 -11.58
CA GLU A 95 12.50 -11.34 -11.34
C GLU A 95 12.09 -12.71 -11.90
N GLU A 96 12.87 -13.23 -12.85
CA GLU A 96 12.83 -14.65 -13.16
C GLU A 96 13.34 -15.39 -11.91
N ARG A 97 12.46 -16.08 -11.20
CA ARG A 97 12.90 -17.07 -10.22
C ARG A 97 13.73 -18.11 -10.96
N ARG A 98 15.05 -17.98 -10.90
CA ARG A 98 15.97 -19.07 -11.21
C ARG A 98 15.72 -20.16 -10.18
N VAL A 99 14.87 -21.12 -10.54
CA VAL A 99 14.79 -22.43 -9.89
C VAL A 99 15.98 -23.24 -10.34
#